data_AF-A0AAN8LNH1-F1
#
_entry.id   AF-A0AAN8LNH1-F1
#
_cell.length_a   1.000
_cell.length_b   1.000
_cell.length_c   1.000
_cell.angle_alpha   90.00
_cell.angle_beta   90.00
_cell.angle_gamma   90.00
#
_symmetry.space_group_name_H-M   'P 1'
#
loop_
_entity.id
_entity.type
_entity.pdbx_description
1 polymer ?
#
loop_
_entity_poly.entity_id
_entity_poly.type
_entity_poly.pdbx_seq_one_letter_code
_entity_poly.pdbx_strand_id
1 'polypeptide(L)'
;MYSSNSYSQAKFGLEAKDAHKPKGKSCGYYMRLVFFFSSLIQSLIIVSLVLFLVYGQPEKSAEERRVEELEQSLNRISENNINLRKDKADLGAALGARTAEKTALEGEVAALKKAANASGEQIKALILKASHCETERKKLEMFRGTPVRCPTIPTTPNTEVKTLQFLNSQQAAMIKLIEANFTQTSQYIRMERDNAIKDRDAHNLETISLRRENTNLKEQLNLYTQKCKEDFAKSLEGIQTVTSNFLVRIDNLFPHSMTFHLTCEKQTEQMENIRARCSNLSKEVENKFQTYLDNVGNKVANIQAQSSRLEVQNSQLTLDLQQCRHNRSVTAAEGSRLLLETRENHDRQVETLLKEQNRLREEKSLQGERLALREAEVNTLKGNVQSLTANCNAKLAGPKPAGLMSSLKGGPSIGAPVISKPPMVR
;
A
#
# COMPACT_ATOMS: atom_id res chain seq x y z
N MET A 1 -71.30 -89.28 -28.26
CA MET A 1 -72.29 -90.08 -27.52
C MET A 1 -71.59 -90.72 -26.33
N TYR A 2 -72.04 -90.39 -25.12
CA TYR A 2 -71.70 -91.12 -23.90
C TYR A 2 -72.31 -92.52 -23.97
N SER A 3 -71.61 -93.54 -23.41
CA SER A 3 -72.24 -94.56 -22.58
C SER A 3 -71.23 -95.57 -22.02
N SER A 4 -70.94 -95.36 -20.73
CA SER A 4 -70.89 -96.29 -19.62
C SER A 4 -71.10 -97.82 -19.84
N ASN A 5 -70.15 -98.56 -19.26
CA ASN A 5 -70.30 -99.60 -18.22
C ASN A 5 -70.95 -100.96 -18.56
N SER A 6 -70.22 -102.07 -18.33
CA SER A 6 -70.63 -103.14 -17.37
C SER A 6 -69.81 -104.44 -17.44
N TYR A 7 -69.34 -104.85 -16.25
CA TYR A 7 -69.30 -106.21 -15.64
C TYR A 7 -68.74 -107.44 -16.38
N SER A 8 -67.81 -108.15 -15.72
CA SER A 8 -67.89 -109.61 -15.50
C SER A 8 -66.88 -110.17 -14.46
N GLN A 9 -67.43 -110.42 -13.27
CA GLN A 9 -67.28 -111.56 -12.33
C GLN A 9 -65.97 -112.39 -12.18
N ALA A 10 -65.42 -112.28 -10.97
CA ALA A 10 -64.90 -113.27 -10.00
C ALA A 10 -64.45 -114.71 -10.38
N LYS A 11 -63.28 -115.08 -9.84
CA LYS A 11 -63.03 -116.40 -9.23
C LYS A 11 -62.46 -116.26 -7.82
N PHE A 12 -63.15 -116.90 -6.88
CA PHE A 12 -62.76 -117.12 -5.48
C PHE A 12 -61.66 -118.20 -5.39
N GLY A 13 -60.72 -117.99 -4.49
CA GLY A 13 -59.83 -119.00 -3.91
C GLY A 13 -59.39 -118.51 -2.54
N LEU A 14 -60.05 -119.00 -1.50
CA LEU A 14 -59.80 -118.69 -0.09
C LEU A 14 -59.04 -119.85 0.55
N GLU A 15 -58.07 -119.51 1.39
CA GLU A 15 -57.46 -120.20 2.56
C GLU A 15 -55.92 -120.09 2.52
N ALA A 16 -55.19 -119.71 3.57
CA ALA A 16 -55.46 -119.82 5.01
C ALA A 16 -54.91 -118.62 5.82
N LYS A 17 -55.41 -118.52 7.06
CA LYS A 17 -55.08 -117.57 8.14
C LYS A 17 -53.57 -117.45 8.42
N ASP A 18 -53.12 -116.22 8.66
CA ASP A 18 -52.44 -115.86 9.91
C ASP A 18 -52.54 -114.35 10.19
N ALA A 19 -52.74 -114.02 11.46
CA ALA A 19 -52.97 -112.68 11.97
C ALA A 19 -51.67 -111.99 12.44
N HIS A 20 -51.70 -110.65 12.49
CA HIS A 20 -50.85 -109.70 13.24
C HIS A 20 -49.61 -109.06 12.56
N LYS A 21 -49.71 -107.76 12.17
CA LYS A 21 -48.89 -106.59 12.63
C LYS A 21 -49.03 -105.31 11.73
N PRO A 22 -48.82 -104.09 12.28
CA PRO A 22 -49.21 -102.82 11.66
C PRO A 22 -48.22 -102.35 10.57
N LYS A 23 -48.74 -101.81 9.47
CA LYS A 23 -47.95 -101.25 8.35
C LYS A 23 -47.13 -100.03 8.80
N GLY A 24 -45.85 -100.23 9.08
CA GLY A 24 -44.88 -99.17 9.38
C GLY A 24 -44.67 -98.25 8.17
N LYS A 25 -44.68 -96.94 8.41
CA LYS A 25 -44.30 -95.91 7.43
C LYS A 25 -42.86 -96.18 6.97
N SER A 26 -42.66 -96.36 5.66
CA SER A 26 -41.36 -96.72 5.11
C SER A 26 -40.27 -95.69 5.48
N CYS A 27 -39.10 -96.19 5.89
CA CYS A 27 -37.90 -95.42 6.23
C CYS A 27 -37.54 -94.31 5.21
N GLY A 28 -37.90 -94.49 3.94
CA GLY A 28 -37.65 -93.52 2.87
C GLY A 28 -38.37 -92.16 3.01
N TYR A 29 -39.52 -92.10 3.70
CA TYR A 29 -40.24 -90.83 3.91
C TYR A 29 -39.47 -89.90 4.87
N TYR A 30 -38.92 -90.47 5.96
CA TYR A 30 -38.14 -89.71 6.92
C TYR A 30 -36.79 -89.26 6.35
N MET A 31 -36.16 -90.08 5.49
CA MET A 31 -34.91 -89.68 4.82
C MET A 31 -35.11 -88.48 3.90
N ARG A 32 -36.20 -88.41 3.12
CA ARG A 32 -36.50 -87.24 2.27
C ARG A 32 -36.77 -85.98 3.08
N LEU A 33 -37.47 -86.11 4.22
CA LEU A 33 -37.69 -84.98 5.13
C LEU A 33 -36.38 -84.46 5.72
N VAL A 34 -35.48 -85.35 6.17
CA VAL A 34 -34.18 -84.98 6.73
C VAL A 34 -33.31 -84.26 5.69
N PHE A 35 -33.27 -84.72 4.44
CA PHE A 35 -32.54 -84.02 3.37
C PHE A 35 -33.12 -82.63 3.07
N PHE A 36 -34.45 -82.48 3.10
CA PHE A 36 -35.09 -81.18 2.91
C PHE A 36 -34.77 -80.20 4.04
N PHE A 37 -34.88 -80.64 5.30
CA PHE A 37 -34.51 -79.81 6.45
C PHE A 37 -33.01 -79.49 6.48
N SER A 38 -32.14 -80.41 6.07
CA SER A 38 -30.70 -80.17 5.96
C SER A 38 -30.38 -79.10 4.90
N SER A 39 -30.98 -79.20 3.72
CA SER A 39 -30.81 -78.20 2.65
C SER A 39 -31.40 -76.83 3.02
N LEU A 40 -32.50 -76.81 3.77
CA LEU A 40 -33.15 -75.59 4.24
C LEU A 40 -32.32 -74.89 5.33
N ILE A 41 -31.78 -75.64 6.29
CA ILE A 41 -30.87 -75.11 7.30
C ILE A 41 -29.58 -74.60 6.64
N GLN A 42 -29.02 -75.32 5.67
CA GLN A 42 -27.86 -74.86 4.90
C GLN A 42 -28.13 -73.55 4.16
N SER A 43 -29.31 -73.42 3.52
CA SER A 43 -29.69 -72.19 2.81
C SER A 43 -29.86 -71.01 3.77
N LEU A 44 -30.48 -71.22 4.94
CA LEU A 44 -30.62 -70.21 5.98
C LEU A 44 -29.26 -69.74 6.51
N ILE A 45 -28.32 -70.66 6.73
CA ILE A 45 -26.96 -70.32 7.16
C ILE A 45 -26.26 -69.45 6.10
N ILE A 46 -26.38 -69.78 4.81
CA ILE A 46 -25.79 -68.98 3.72
C ILE A 46 -26.39 -67.56 3.70
N VAL A 47 -27.71 -67.41 3.81
CA VAL A 47 -28.35 -66.09 3.84
C VAL A 47 -27.93 -65.31 5.09
N SER A 48 -27.87 -65.96 6.26
CA SER A 48 -27.39 -65.32 7.49
C SER A 48 -25.94 -64.85 7.37
N LEU A 49 -25.05 -65.65 6.78
CA LEU A 49 -23.65 -65.26 6.56
C LEU A 49 -23.52 -64.12 5.56
N VAL A 50 -24.31 -64.11 4.49
CA VAL A 50 -24.32 -63.00 3.52
C VAL A 50 -24.85 -61.72 4.16
N LEU A 51 -25.92 -61.79 4.98
CA LEU A 51 -26.40 -60.64 5.74
C LEU A 51 -25.36 -60.16 6.75
N PHE A 52 -24.63 -61.07 7.40
CA PHE A 52 -23.51 -60.71 8.28
C PHE A 52 -22.33 -60.11 7.51
N LEU A 53 -22.14 -60.45 6.24
CA LEU A 53 -21.05 -59.92 5.41
C LEU A 53 -21.41 -58.57 4.78
N VAL A 54 -22.69 -58.35 4.45
CA VAL A 54 -23.21 -57.09 3.90
C VAL A 54 -23.51 -56.06 5.00
N TYR A 55 -23.97 -56.49 6.18
CA TYR A 55 -24.37 -55.61 7.29
C TYR A 55 -23.52 -55.74 8.56
N GLY A 56 -22.62 -56.72 8.64
CA GLY A 56 -21.79 -56.95 9.83
C GLY A 56 -20.39 -56.33 9.77
N GLN A 57 -20.11 -55.44 8.80
CA GLN A 57 -18.98 -54.51 8.98
C GLN A 57 -19.36 -53.55 10.12
N PRO A 58 -18.63 -53.54 11.24
CA PRO A 58 -18.98 -52.68 12.35
C PRO A 58 -18.81 -51.22 11.93
N GLU A 59 -19.90 -50.44 11.98
CA GLU A 59 -19.92 -48.97 11.83
C GLU A 59 -19.01 -48.23 12.84
N LYS A 60 -18.30 -48.96 13.70
CA LYS A 60 -17.27 -48.46 14.62
C LYS A 60 -16.25 -47.54 13.94
N SER A 61 -15.88 -47.79 12.68
CA SER A 61 -14.89 -46.92 12.00
C SER A 61 -15.43 -45.54 11.57
N ALA A 62 -16.74 -45.38 11.36
CA ALA A 62 -17.30 -44.12 10.85
C ALA A 62 -17.69 -43.19 12.01
N GLU A 63 -18.26 -43.73 13.08
CA GLU A 63 -18.60 -42.96 14.28
C GLU A 63 -17.35 -42.57 15.07
N GLU A 64 -16.39 -43.48 15.26
CA GLU A 64 -15.14 -43.19 15.99
C GLU A 64 -14.29 -42.14 15.26
N ARG A 65 -14.23 -42.18 13.92
CA ARG A 65 -13.61 -41.09 13.12
C ARG A 65 -14.32 -39.76 13.28
N ARG A 66 -15.66 -39.74 13.31
CA ARG A 66 -16.41 -38.50 13.53
C ARG A 66 -16.16 -37.93 14.92
N VAL A 67 -16.07 -38.78 15.94
CA VAL A 67 -15.74 -38.36 17.31
C VAL A 67 -14.32 -37.79 17.36
N GLU A 68 -13.34 -38.44 16.72
CA GLU A 68 -11.96 -37.95 16.65
C GLU A 68 -11.85 -36.61 15.90
N GLU A 69 -12.57 -36.45 14.77
CA GLU A 69 -12.65 -35.17 14.04
C GLU A 69 -13.29 -34.06 14.89
N LEU A 70 -14.34 -34.40 15.66
CA LEU A 70 -15.00 -33.48 16.59
C LEU A 70 -14.05 -33.06 17.72
N GLU A 71 -13.33 -34.00 18.32
CA GLU A 71 -12.33 -33.71 19.36
C GLU A 71 -11.19 -32.83 18.84
N GLN A 72 -10.66 -33.13 17.65
CA GLN A 72 -9.65 -32.30 17.00
C GLN A 72 -10.18 -30.89 16.70
N SER A 73 -11.43 -30.77 16.24
CA SER A 73 -12.05 -29.48 15.98
C SER A 73 -12.24 -28.66 17.26
N LEU A 74 -12.64 -29.31 18.36
CA LEU A 74 -12.84 -28.68 19.66
C LEU A 74 -11.51 -28.20 20.23
N ASN A 75 -10.46 -29.02 20.15
CA ASN A 75 -9.11 -28.64 20.57
C ASN A 75 -8.60 -27.43 19.77
N ARG A 76 -8.79 -27.44 18.45
CA ARG A 76 -8.40 -26.31 17.59
C ARG A 76 -9.17 -25.04 17.90
N ILE A 77 -10.49 -25.14 18.14
CA ILE A 77 -11.32 -23.99 18.52
C ILE A 77 -10.91 -23.47 19.89
N SER A 78 -10.62 -24.35 20.85
CA SER A 78 -10.15 -23.99 22.18
C SER A 78 -8.83 -23.23 22.14
N GLU A 79 -7.84 -23.73 21.39
CA GLU A 79 -6.55 -23.07 21.18
C GLU A 79 -6.71 -21.69 20.52
N ASN A 80 -7.54 -21.60 19.46
CA ASN A 80 -7.87 -20.33 18.83
C ASN A 80 -8.53 -19.36 19.81
N ASN A 81 -9.41 -19.84 20.70
CA ASN A 81 -10.06 -18.99 21.70
C ASN A 81 -9.06 -18.44 22.73
N ILE A 82 -8.11 -19.27 23.17
CA ILE A 82 -7.03 -18.86 24.07
C ILE A 82 -6.15 -17.80 23.40
N ASN A 83 -5.74 -18.03 22.15
CA ASN A 83 -4.94 -17.07 21.38
C ASN A 83 -5.69 -15.76 21.17
N LEU A 84 -6.97 -15.78 20.78
CA LEU A 84 -7.79 -14.58 20.63
C LEU A 84 -7.96 -13.80 21.94
N ARG A 85 -8.07 -14.49 23.08
CA ARG A 85 -8.12 -13.83 24.39
C ARG A 85 -6.80 -13.16 24.74
N LYS A 86 -5.68 -13.79 24.40
CA LYS A 86 -4.34 -13.22 24.58
C LYS A 86 -4.15 -12.01 23.69
N ASP A 87 -4.44 -12.13 22.39
CA ASP A 87 -4.35 -11.01 21.43
C ASP A 87 -5.24 -9.84 21.85
N LYS A 88 -6.44 -10.12 22.35
CA LYS A 88 -7.33 -9.07 22.90
C LYS A 88 -6.70 -8.35 24.10
N ALA A 89 -6.04 -9.09 25.01
CA ALA A 89 -5.38 -8.51 26.16
C ALA A 89 -4.17 -7.66 25.73
N ASP A 90 -3.35 -8.18 24.81
CA ASP A 90 -2.15 -7.52 24.29
C ASP A 90 -2.51 -6.24 23.51
N LEU A 91 -3.52 -6.32 22.64
CA LEU A 91 -4.06 -5.16 21.92
C LEU A 91 -4.70 -4.15 22.87
N GLY A 92 -5.38 -4.62 23.92
CA GLY A 92 -5.94 -3.75 24.96
C GLY A 92 -4.85 -2.98 25.72
N ALA A 93 -3.75 -3.65 26.09
CA ALA A 93 -2.60 -3.04 26.73
C ALA A 93 -1.90 -2.02 25.81
N ALA A 94 -1.70 -2.38 24.53
CA ALA A 94 -1.11 -1.49 23.54
C ALA A 94 -1.96 -0.24 23.29
N LEU A 95 -3.29 -0.40 23.23
CA LEU A 95 -4.22 0.72 23.09
C LEU A 95 -4.19 1.64 24.31
N GLY A 96 -4.12 1.07 25.52
CA GLY A 96 -3.94 1.84 26.76
C GLY A 96 -2.64 2.65 26.76
N ALA A 97 -1.52 2.03 26.39
CA ALA A 97 -0.23 2.69 26.29
C ALA A 97 -0.22 3.83 25.25
N ARG A 98 -0.76 3.58 24.04
CA ARG A 98 -0.87 4.61 22.99
C ARG A 98 -1.80 5.75 23.38
N THR A 99 -2.86 5.47 24.12
CA THR A 99 -3.76 6.52 24.62
C THR A 99 -3.04 7.39 25.65
N ALA A 100 -2.28 6.80 26.57
CA ALA A 100 -1.50 7.53 27.55
C ALA A 100 -0.41 8.40 26.88
N GLU A 101 0.31 7.85 25.91
CA GLU A 101 1.31 8.58 25.10
C GLU A 101 0.66 9.76 24.37
N LYS A 102 -0.49 9.54 23.72
CA LYS A 102 -1.24 10.61 23.06
C LYS A 102 -1.61 11.72 24.03
N THR A 103 -2.13 11.40 25.21
CA THR A 103 -2.47 12.41 26.22
C THR A 103 -1.25 13.18 26.73
N ALA A 104 -0.09 12.53 26.85
CA ALA A 104 1.15 13.19 27.22
C ALA A 104 1.62 14.18 26.13
N LEU A 105 1.62 13.74 24.87
CA LEU A 105 1.97 14.59 23.72
C LEU A 105 1.02 15.78 23.55
N GLU A 106 -0.28 15.58 23.74
CA GLU A 106 -1.25 16.68 23.73
C GLU A 106 -0.96 17.72 24.83
N GLY A 107 -0.52 17.26 26.00
CA GLY A 107 -0.05 18.13 27.09
C GLY A 107 1.21 18.92 26.72
N GLU A 108 2.20 18.27 26.11
CA GLU A 108 3.42 18.93 25.64
C GLU A 108 3.14 19.97 24.56
N VAL A 109 2.28 19.65 23.59
CA VAL A 109 1.85 20.58 22.54
C VAL A 109 1.15 21.80 23.14
N ALA A 110 0.28 21.60 24.14
CA ALA A 110 -0.37 22.70 24.84
C ALA A 110 0.65 23.59 25.59
N ALA A 111 1.65 22.99 26.23
CA ALA A 111 2.72 23.72 26.92
C ALA A 111 3.58 24.52 25.94
N LEU A 112 4.00 23.90 24.82
CA LEU A 112 4.78 24.57 23.77
C LEU A 112 3.99 25.72 23.14
N LYS A 113 2.69 25.55 22.90
CA LYS A 113 1.83 26.62 22.38
C LYS A 113 1.76 27.80 23.36
N LYS A 114 1.67 27.54 24.66
CA LYS A 114 1.70 28.58 25.69
C LYS A 114 3.04 29.31 25.72
N ALA A 115 4.15 28.58 25.65
CA ALA A 115 5.49 29.16 25.59
C ALA A 115 5.69 30.03 24.34
N ALA A 116 5.27 29.54 23.17
CA ALA A 116 5.36 30.27 21.91
C ALA A 116 4.54 31.57 21.92
N ASN A 117 3.33 31.55 22.49
CA ASN A 117 2.51 32.75 22.66
C ASN A 117 3.20 33.78 23.58
N ALA A 118 3.75 33.33 24.71
CA ALA A 118 4.48 34.20 25.64
C ALA A 118 5.75 34.81 25.00
N SER A 119 6.51 34.01 24.24
CA SER A 119 7.65 34.51 23.46
C SER A 119 7.22 35.52 22.39
N GLY A 120 6.09 35.29 21.73
CA GLY A 120 5.51 36.23 20.76
C GLY A 120 5.17 37.59 21.39
N GLU A 121 4.63 37.61 22.61
CA GLU A 121 4.37 38.84 23.37
C GLU A 121 5.67 39.55 23.76
N GLN A 122 6.68 38.79 24.21
CA GLN A 122 8.01 39.34 24.51
C GLN A 122 8.68 39.98 23.29
N ILE A 123 8.61 39.32 22.14
CA ILE A 123 9.15 39.85 20.87
C ILE A 123 8.43 41.14 20.49
N LYS A 124 7.09 41.19 20.58
CA LYS A 124 6.32 42.43 20.33
C LYS A 124 6.75 43.56 21.27
N ALA A 125 6.96 43.27 22.55
CA ALA A 125 7.42 44.26 23.52
C ALA A 125 8.83 44.78 23.20
N LEU A 126 9.74 43.90 22.75
CA LEU A 126 11.09 44.29 22.32
C LEU A 126 11.05 45.16 21.05
N ILE A 127 10.21 44.82 20.07
CA ILE A 127 10.02 45.63 18.86
C ILE A 127 9.52 47.03 19.21
N LEU A 128 8.56 47.15 20.13
CA LEU A 128 8.06 48.45 20.61
C LEU A 128 9.14 49.27 21.34
N LYS A 129 9.99 48.62 22.14
CA LYS A 129 11.13 49.30 22.78
C LYS A 129 12.17 49.76 21.75
N ALA A 130 12.48 48.93 20.75
CA ALA A 130 13.43 49.26 19.70
C ALA A 130 12.95 50.45 18.86
N SER A 131 11.66 50.48 18.49
CA SER A 131 11.09 51.62 17.76
C SER A 131 11.10 52.90 18.59
N HIS A 132 10.86 52.81 19.90
CA HIS A 132 10.97 53.94 20.81
C HIS A 132 12.42 54.48 20.88
N CYS A 133 13.42 53.59 21.03
CA CYS A 133 14.83 53.97 20.99
C CYS A 133 15.23 54.61 19.65
N GLU A 134 14.72 54.13 18.52
CA GLU A 134 14.97 54.74 17.21
C GLU A 134 14.35 56.13 17.09
N THR A 135 13.15 56.34 17.63
CA THR A 135 12.53 57.68 17.67
C THR A 135 13.29 58.65 18.56
N GLU A 136 13.78 58.20 19.72
CA GLU A 136 14.62 59.03 20.60
C GLU A 136 15.98 59.34 19.96
N ARG A 137 16.60 58.38 19.25
CA ARG A 137 17.81 58.62 18.46
C ARG A 137 17.60 59.71 17.40
N LYS A 138 16.50 59.63 16.65
CA LYS A 138 16.15 60.65 15.64
C LYS A 138 15.90 62.04 16.26
N LYS A 139 15.31 62.11 17.45
CA LYS A 139 15.17 63.38 18.20
C LYS A 139 16.53 63.94 18.61
N LEU A 140 17.45 63.10 19.08
CA LEU A 140 18.82 63.52 19.44
C LEU A 140 19.63 64.00 18.22
N GLU A 141 19.42 63.40 17.05
CA GLU A 141 20.04 63.83 15.79
C GLU A 141 19.50 65.19 15.31
N MET A 142 18.24 65.52 15.62
CA MET A 142 17.63 66.81 15.31
C MET A 142 18.12 67.97 16.22
N PHE A 143 18.70 67.64 17.39
CA PHE A 143 19.24 68.61 18.35
C PHE A 143 20.76 68.82 18.28
N ARG A 144 21.48 68.21 17.32
CA ARG A 144 22.91 68.51 17.09
C ARG A 144 23.10 69.81 16.31
N GLY A 145 22.77 70.93 16.96
CA GLY A 145 23.02 72.30 16.49
C GLY A 145 24.05 73.08 17.31
N THR A 146 24.77 72.45 18.24
CA THR A 146 25.75 73.13 19.10
C THR A 146 27.05 72.33 19.25
N PRO A 147 28.22 72.91 18.93
CA PRO A 147 29.50 72.25 19.11
C PRO A 147 29.87 72.29 20.60
N VAL A 148 29.81 71.14 21.27
CA VAL A 148 30.36 70.99 22.63
C VAL A 148 31.88 70.94 22.51
N ARG A 149 32.56 71.95 23.05
CA ARG A 149 34.01 71.95 23.28
C ARG A 149 34.35 70.88 24.31
N CYS A 150 35.16 69.89 23.93
CA CYS A 150 35.80 68.97 24.86
C CYS A 150 36.93 69.69 25.63
N PRO A 151 37.08 69.48 26.95
CA PRO A 151 38.26 69.92 27.66
C PRO A 151 39.45 69.02 27.28
N THR A 152 40.52 69.64 26.80
CA THR A 152 41.84 69.01 26.65
C THR A 152 42.37 68.63 28.02
N ILE A 153 42.39 67.33 28.31
CA ILE A 153 43.21 66.74 29.37
C ILE A 153 44.45 66.16 28.66
N PRO A 154 45.67 66.42 29.15
CA PRO A 154 46.87 65.82 28.59
C PRO A 154 47.00 64.38 29.12
N THR A 155 46.48 63.40 28.38
CA THR A 155 46.78 61.99 28.63
C THR A 155 47.84 61.49 27.66
N THR A 156 48.76 60.71 28.21
CA THR A 156 49.88 60.09 27.50
C THR A 156 49.37 59.15 26.39
N PRO A 157 49.82 59.31 25.14
CA PRO A 157 49.19 58.66 23.97
C PRO A 157 49.32 57.13 23.91
N ASN A 158 50.16 56.51 24.76
CA ASN A 158 50.48 55.08 24.67
C ASN A 158 49.57 54.16 25.49
N THR A 159 48.86 54.66 26.50
CA THR A 159 47.98 53.84 27.36
C THR A 159 46.55 53.78 26.81
N GLU A 160 46.00 54.90 26.36
CA GLU A 160 44.65 54.95 25.76
C GLU A 160 44.55 54.14 24.47
N VAL A 161 45.56 54.22 23.60
CA VAL A 161 45.63 53.45 22.35
C VAL A 161 45.68 51.94 22.64
N LYS A 162 46.43 51.50 23.65
CA LYS A 162 46.47 50.09 24.05
C LYS A 162 45.12 49.59 24.60
N THR A 163 44.44 50.42 25.39
CA THR A 163 43.10 50.09 25.92
C THR A 163 42.06 49.99 24.81
N LEU A 164 42.08 50.92 23.84
CA LEU A 164 41.22 50.88 22.66
C LEU A 164 41.51 49.67 21.76
N GLN A 165 42.79 49.33 21.58
CA GLN A 165 43.19 48.15 20.81
C GLN A 165 42.76 46.84 21.49
N PHE A 166 42.86 46.77 22.82
CA PHE A 166 42.33 45.65 23.60
C PHE A 166 40.81 45.54 23.47
N LEU A 167 40.06 46.64 23.65
CA LEU A 167 38.60 46.67 23.49
C LEU A 167 38.17 46.27 22.07
N ASN A 168 38.86 46.76 21.05
CA ASN A 168 38.58 46.39 19.66
C ASN A 168 38.85 44.90 19.40
N SER A 169 39.95 44.36 19.95
CA SER A 169 40.24 42.92 19.86
C SER A 169 39.20 42.07 20.60
N GLN A 170 38.70 42.54 21.74
CA GLN A 170 37.64 41.89 22.51
C GLN A 170 36.29 41.95 21.76
N GLN A 171 35.95 43.08 21.15
CA GLN A 171 34.77 43.22 20.30
C GLN A 171 34.83 42.29 19.09
N ALA A 172 35.98 42.22 18.41
CA ALA A 172 36.18 41.32 17.27
C ALA A 172 36.03 39.84 17.67
N ALA A 173 36.54 39.44 18.82
CA ALA A 173 36.36 38.10 19.35
C ALA A 173 34.89 37.79 19.66
N MET A 174 34.17 38.75 20.25
CA MET A 174 32.75 38.59 20.57
C MET A 174 31.88 38.53 19.32
N ILE A 175 32.17 39.34 18.29
CA ILE A 175 31.48 39.27 16.99
C ILE A 175 31.69 37.89 16.36
N LYS A 176 32.92 37.37 16.34
CA LYS A 176 33.19 36.01 15.82
C LYS A 176 32.41 34.93 16.57
N LEU A 177 32.30 35.04 17.89
CA LEU A 177 31.52 34.10 18.70
C LEU A 177 30.03 34.17 18.34
N ILE A 178 29.48 35.38 18.19
CA ILE A 178 28.08 35.59 17.79
C ILE A 178 27.83 35.06 16.38
N GLU A 179 28.73 35.32 15.43
CA GLU A 179 28.63 34.80 14.06
C GLU A 179 28.66 33.27 14.02
N ALA A 180 29.55 32.64 14.80
CA ALA A 180 29.62 31.18 14.91
C ALA A 180 28.32 30.61 15.51
N ASN A 181 27.82 31.22 16.59
CA ASN A 181 26.59 30.80 17.26
C ASN A 181 25.36 30.97 16.33
N PHE A 182 25.28 32.09 15.63
CA PHE A 182 24.22 32.35 14.66
C PHE A 182 24.25 31.36 13.50
N THR A 183 25.45 31.07 12.97
CA THR A 183 25.61 30.10 11.88
C THR A 183 25.19 28.70 12.32
N GLN A 184 25.63 28.26 13.51
CA GLN A 184 25.24 26.97 14.08
C GLN A 184 23.73 26.89 14.30
N THR A 185 23.12 27.92 14.88
CA THR A 185 21.68 27.97 15.13
C THR A 185 20.88 27.99 13.82
N SER A 186 21.33 28.75 12.82
CA SER A 186 20.69 28.78 11.50
C SER A 186 20.75 27.42 10.81
N GLN A 187 21.89 26.73 10.88
CA GLN A 187 22.04 25.37 10.35
C GLN A 187 21.12 24.38 11.07
N TYR A 188 21.06 24.43 12.40
CA TYR A 188 20.16 23.60 13.19
C TYR A 188 18.70 23.82 12.80
N ILE A 189 18.24 25.06 12.73
CA ILE A 189 16.86 25.39 12.36
C ILE A 189 16.54 24.94 10.92
N ARG A 190 17.50 25.06 9.99
CA ARG A 190 17.31 24.55 8.62
C ARG A 190 17.15 23.03 8.61
N MET A 191 17.96 22.31 9.37
CA MET A 191 17.87 20.86 9.50
C MET A 191 16.53 20.43 10.10
N GLU A 192 16.11 21.07 11.19
CA GLU A 192 14.80 20.82 11.82
C GLU A 192 13.64 21.09 10.87
N ARG A 193 13.69 22.19 10.12
CA ARG A 193 12.70 22.50 9.08
C ARG A 193 12.65 21.41 8.02
N ASP A 194 13.82 20.97 7.53
CA ASP A 194 13.89 19.95 6.48
C ASP A 194 13.38 18.59 6.99
N ASN A 195 13.65 18.25 8.25
CA ASN A 195 13.08 17.08 8.91
C ASN A 195 11.56 17.19 9.04
N ALA A 196 11.04 18.32 9.52
CA ALA A 196 9.60 18.56 9.64
C ALA A 196 8.87 18.49 8.28
N ILE A 197 9.51 18.94 7.20
CA ILE A 197 8.97 18.80 5.84
C ILE A 197 8.92 17.33 5.44
N LYS A 198 9.99 16.56 5.67
CA LYS A 198 10.02 15.11 5.38
C LYS A 198 8.94 14.36 6.16
N ASP A 199 8.79 14.64 7.45
CA ASP A 199 7.81 13.97 8.30
C ASP A 199 6.38 14.29 7.85
N ARG A 200 6.10 15.57 7.54
CA ARG A 200 4.83 15.99 6.96
C ARG A 200 4.54 15.24 5.66
N ASP A 201 5.52 15.14 4.78
CA ASP A 201 5.36 14.48 3.49
C ASP A 201 5.16 12.96 3.65
N ALA A 202 5.85 12.34 4.62
CA ALA A 202 5.63 10.94 4.99
C ALA A 202 4.20 10.69 5.50
N HIS A 203 3.71 11.53 6.42
CA HIS A 203 2.32 11.43 6.92
C HIS A 203 1.27 11.68 5.83
N ASN A 204 1.55 12.60 4.90
CA ASN A 204 0.67 12.84 3.77
C ASN A 204 0.58 11.61 2.86
N LEU A 205 1.72 10.98 2.55
CA LEU A 205 1.77 9.75 1.76
C LEU A 205 1.04 8.59 2.45
N GLU A 206 1.25 8.42 3.76
CA GLU A 206 0.55 7.41 4.56
C GLU A 206 -0.96 7.66 4.55
N THR A 207 -1.40 8.90 4.76
CA THR A 207 -2.82 9.27 4.72
C THR A 207 -3.46 8.95 3.37
N ILE A 208 -2.75 9.21 2.27
CA ILE A 208 -3.20 8.86 0.92
C ILE A 208 -3.33 7.34 0.77
N SER A 209 -2.33 6.57 1.24
CA SER A 209 -2.35 5.10 1.20
C SER A 209 -3.53 4.54 1.99
N LEU A 210 -3.71 4.99 3.24
CA LEU A 210 -4.79 4.53 4.11
C LEU A 210 -6.18 4.86 3.54
N ARG A 211 -6.35 6.06 2.95
CA ARG A 211 -7.61 6.42 2.27
C ARG A 211 -7.89 5.47 1.11
N ARG A 212 -6.86 5.14 0.32
CA ARG A 212 -6.98 4.22 -0.80
C ARG A 212 -7.35 2.81 -0.34
N GLU A 213 -6.67 2.29 0.67
CA GLU A 213 -6.96 0.98 1.25
C GLU A 213 -8.38 0.91 1.82
N ASN A 214 -8.83 1.97 2.49
CA ASN A 214 -10.18 2.07 3.04
C ASN A 214 -11.24 2.01 1.92
N THR A 215 -11.03 2.76 0.83
CA THR A 215 -11.91 2.72 -0.35
C THR A 215 -11.94 1.31 -0.96
N ASN A 216 -10.78 0.68 -1.14
CA ASN A 216 -10.69 -0.69 -1.69
C ASN A 216 -11.45 -1.69 -0.81
N LEU A 217 -11.26 -1.64 0.51
CA LEU A 217 -11.96 -2.53 1.44
C LEU A 217 -13.47 -2.31 1.42
N LYS A 218 -13.93 -1.05 1.32
CA LYS A 218 -15.36 -0.73 1.17
C LYS A 218 -15.95 -1.28 -0.12
N GLU A 219 -15.25 -1.12 -1.25
CA GLU A 219 -15.69 -1.68 -2.54
C GLU A 219 -15.73 -3.21 -2.50
N GLN A 220 -14.72 -3.86 -1.93
CA GLN A 220 -14.70 -5.32 -1.77
C GLN A 220 -15.88 -5.80 -0.93
N LEU A 221 -16.15 -5.14 0.19
CA LEU A 221 -17.27 -5.47 1.06
C LEU A 221 -18.60 -5.25 0.36
N ASN A 222 -18.75 -4.17 -0.40
CA ASN A 222 -19.98 -3.86 -1.13
C ASN A 222 -20.26 -4.93 -2.20
N LEU A 223 -19.27 -5.24 -3.05
CA LEU A 223 -19.38 -6.29 -4.06
C LEU A 223 -19.64 -7.66 -3.46
N TYR A 224 -18.93 -8.01 -2.37
CA TYR A 224 -19.20 -9.25 -1.64
C TYR A 224 -20.63 -9.30 -1.12
N THR A 225 -21.10 -8.21 -0.50
CA THR A 225 -22.46 -8.13 0.05
C THR A 225 -23.50 -8.29 -1.04
N GLN A 226 -23.34 -7.59 -2.16
CA GLN A 226 -24.22 -7.72 -3.32
C GLN A 226 -24.28 -9.16 -3.82
N LYS A 227 -23.12 -9.77 -4.13
CA LYS A 227 -23.11 -11.11 -4.73
C LYS A 227 -23.54 -12.22 -3.76
N CYS A 228 -23.23 -12.12 -2.47
CA CYS A 228 -23.64 -13.13 -1.48
C CYS A 228 -25.07 -12.93 -0.94
N LYS A 229 -25.41 -11.71 -0.50
CA LYS A 229 -26.71 -11.46 0.16
C LYS A 229 -27.83 -11.16 -0.82
N GLU A 230 -27.52 -10.63 -1.99
CA GLU A 230 -28.56 -10.29 -2.97
C GLU A 230 -28.64 -11.39 -4.02
N ASP A 231 -27.57 -11.67 -4.74
CA ASP A 231 -27.64 -12.57 -5.91
C ASP A 231 -27.75 -14.04 -5.49
N PHE A 232 -26.87 -14.50 -4.60
CA PHE A 232 -26.86 -15.89 -4.16
C PHE A 232 -28.04 -16.24 -3.25
N ALA A 233 -28.35 -15.41 -2.27
CA ALA A 233 -29.48 -15.68 -1.37
C ALA A 233 -30.83 -15.69 -2.11
N LYS A 234 -31.05 -14.77 -3.07
CA LYS A 234 -32.25 -14.82 -3.93
C LYS A 234 -32.32 -16.10 -4.75
N SER A 235 -31.18 -16.58 -5.25
CA SER A 235 -31.13 -17.84 -5.99
C SER A 235 -31.54 -19.07 -5.16
N LEU A 236 -31.44 -18.97 -3.82
CA LEU A 236 -31.86 -20.03 -2.88
C LEU A 236 -33.30 -19.89 -2.37
N GLU A 237 -33.99 -18.79 -2.66
CA GLU A 237 -35.36 -18.52 -2.20
C GLU A 237 -36.36 -19.60 -2.66
N GLY A 238 -36.14 -20.15 -3.86
CA GLY A 238 -36.94 -21.26 -4.38
C GLY A 238 -36.82 -22.55 -3.54
N ILE A 239 -35.64 -22.83 -2.99
CA ILE A 239 -35.43 -24.00 -2.12
C ILE A 239 -36.19 -23.81 -0.81
N GLN A 240 -36.09 -22.63 -0.19
CA GLN A 240 -36.83 -22.31 1.02
C GLN A 240 -38.34 -22.47 0.81
N THR A 241 -38.85 -22.01 -0.34
CA THR A 241 -40.26 -22.12 -0.71
C THR A 241 -40.71 -23.58 -0.84
N VAL A 242 -39.92 -24.44 -1.51
CA VAL A 242 -40.23 -25.86 -1.67
C VAL A 242 -40.24 -26.57 -0.31
N THR A 243 -39.23 -26.35 0.52
CA THR A 243 -39.13 -26.97 1.86
C THR A 243 -40.30 -26.55 2.76
N SER A 244 -40.63 -25.25 2.78
CA SER A 244 -41.77 -24.75 3.57
C SER A 244 -43.10 -25.36 3.12
N ASN A 245 -43.37 -25.41 1.81
CA ASN A 245 -44.58 -26.02 1.27
C ASN A 245 -44.68 -27.52 1.56
N PHE A 246 -43.55 -28.24 1.52
CA PHE A 246 -43.49 -29.66 1.85
C PHE A 246 -43.83 -29.93 3.32
N LEU A 247 -43.24 -29.16 4.25
CA LEU A 247 -43.54 -29.25 5.68
C LEU A 247 -45.02 -28.95 5.97
N VAL A 248 -45.56 -27.87 5.38
CA VAL A 248 -46.98 -27.54 5.50
C VAL A 248 -47.87 -28.68 4.98
N ARG A 249 -47.46 -29.39 3.92
CA ARG A 249 -48.23 -30.53 3.41
C ARG A 249 -48.18 -31.74 4.34
N ILE A 250 -47.05 -32.00 5.00
CA ILE A 250 -46.91 -33.03 6.04
C ILE A 250 -47.81 -32.71 7.24
N ASP A 251 -47.78 -31.46 7.72
CA ASP A 251 -48.59 -31.05 8.87
C ASP A 251 -50.11 -31.16 8.57
N ASN A 252 -50.50 -30.91 7.32
CA ASN A 252 -51.89 -31.01 6.87
C ASN A 252 -52.32 -32.43 6.45
N LEU A 253 -51.38 -33.37 6.26
CA LEU A 253 -51.69 -34.78 5.97
C LEU A 253 -52.33 -35.48 7.17
N PHE A 254 -52.14 -34.95 8.39
CA PHE A 254 -52.75 -35.46 9.62
C PHE A 254 -53.72 -34.41 10.19
N PRO A 255 -55.03 -34.52 9.93
CA PRO A 255 -56.00 -33.55 10.44
C PRO A 255 -55.94 -33.47 11.98
N HIS A 256 -55.86 -32.25 12.50
CA HIS A 256 -55.80 -31.99 13.96
C HIS A 256 -57.09 -32.42 14.70
N SER A 257 -58.16 -32.68 13.95
CA SER A 257 -59.39 -33.29 14.44
C SER A 257 -59.52 -34.71 13.90
N MET A 258 -59.13 -35.70 14.72
CA MET A 258 -59.53 -37.09 14.50
C MET A 258 -61.07 -37.18 14.51
N THR A 259 -61.68 -37.17 13.32
CA THR A 259 -63.12 -37.48 13.14
C THR A 259 -63.36 -38.95 12.84
N PHE A 260 -62.31 -39.77 12.81
CA PHE A 260 -62.45 -41.22 12.92
C PHE A 260 -62.27 -41.60 14.38
N HIS A 261 -63.35 -42.08 15.00
CA HIS A 261 -63.27 -42.85 16.23
C HIS A 261 -62.39 -44.08 15.97
N LEU A 262 -61.07 -43.94 16.12
CA LEU A 262 -60.13 -45.04 16.24
C LEU A 262 -60.43 -45.74 17.57
N THR A 263 -61.48 -46.55 17.59
CA THR A 263 -61.91 -47.33 18.76
C THR A 263 -60.97 -48.49 19.08
N CYS A 264 -59.97 -48.74 18.22
CA CYS A 264 -58.99 -49.79 18.39
C CYS A 264 -57.62 -49.20 18.79
N GLU A 265 -57.19 -49.49 20.02
CA GLU A 265 -55.92 -49.04 20.61
C GLU A 265 -54.71 -49.36 19.72
N LYS A 266 -54.73 -50.51 19.04
CA LYS A 266 -53.68 -50.92 18.07
C LYS A 266 -53.61 -50.00 16.85
N GLN A 267 -54.72 -49.43 16.39
CA GLN A 267 -54.71 -48.52 15.24
C GLN A 267 -54.14 -47.15 15.62
N THR A 268 -54.42 -46.68 16.84
CA THR A 268 -53.83 -45.45 17.40
C THR A 268 -52.31 -45.59 17.54
N GLU A 269 -51.83 -46.74 18.05
CA GLU A 269 -50.39 -47.02 18.18
C GLU A 269 -49.69 -47.09 16.81
N GLN A 270 -50.31 -47.70 15.79
CA GLN A 270 -49.75 -47.73 14.43
C GLN A 270 -49.71 -46.32 13.81
N MET A 271 -50.71 -45.48 14.06
CA MET A 271 -50.75 -44.10 13.56
C MET A 271 -49.66 -43.24 14.21
N GLU A 272 -49.46 -43.33 15.53
CA GLU A 272 -48.38 -42.63 16.22
C GLU A 272 -47.00 -43.12 15.78
N ASN A 273 -46.84 -44.43 15.50
CA ASN A 273 -45.62 -44.97 14.91
C ASN A 273 -45.35 -44.43 13.50
N ILE A 274 -46.38 -44.30 12.66
CA ILE A 274 -46.23 -43.69 11.32
C ILE A 274 -45.87 -42.21 11.46
N ARG A 275 -46.55 -41.46 12.33
CA ARG A 275 -46.24 -40.06 12.63
C ARG A 275 -44.79 -39.91 13.09
N ALA A 276 -44.33 -40.72 14.04
CA ALA A 276 -42.97 -40.68 14.54
C ALA A 276 -41.94 -41.00 13.43
N ARG A 277 -42.21 -42.00 12.59
CA ARG A 277 -41.33 -42.35 11.45
C ARG A 277 -41.28 -41.24 10.39
N CYS A 278 -42.42 -40.65 10.05
CA CYS A 278 -42.48 -39.53 9.11
C CYS A 278 -41.79 -38.28 9.66
N SER A 279 -41.97 -37.96 10.94
CA SER A 279 -41.26 -36.86 11.59
C SER A 279 -39.75 -37.09 11.68
N ASN A 280 -39.32 -38.31 12.02
CA ASN A 280 -37.90 -38.66 12.04
C ASN A 280 -37.26 -38.58 10.65
N LEU A 281 -37.96 -39.09 9.62
CA LEU A 281 -37.51 -38.98 8.23
C LEU A 281 -37.44 -37.51 7.78
N SER A 282 -38.47 -36.71 8.09
CA SER A 282 -38.47 -35.27 7.80
C SER A 282 -37.28 -34.56 8.43
N LYS A 283 -36.99 -34.87 9.69
CA LYS A 283 -35.85 -34.29 10.44
C LYS A 283 -34.50 -34.77 9.90
N GLU A 284 -34.38 -36.02 9.49
CA GLU A 284 -33.16 -36.55 8.87
C GLU A 284 -32.90 -35.88 7.52
N VAL A 285 -33.95 -35.73 6.70
CA VAL A 285 -33.89 -35.01 5.42
C VAL A 285 -33.48 -33.55 5.65
N GLU A 286 -34.11 -32.86 6.60
CA GLU A 286 -33.75 -31.49 6.98
C GLU A 286 -32.28 -31.37 7.42
N ASN A 287 -31.80 -32.26 8.29
CA ASN A 287 -30.41 -32.26 8.75
C ASN A 287 -29.41 -32.47 7.59
N LYS A 288 -29.72 -33.39 6.65
CA LYS A 288 -28.89 -33.63 5.47
C LYS A 288 -28.87 -32.43 4.53
N PHE A 289 -30.03 -31.81 4.30
CA PHE A 289 -30.13 -30.59 3.50
C PHE A 289 -29.40 -29.42 4.15
N GLN A 290 -29.54 -29.23 5.46
CA GLN A 290 -28.82 -28.18 6.18
C GLN A 290 -27.31 -28.38 6.07
N THR A 291 -26.82 -29.60 6.28
CA THR A 291 -25.38 -29.92 6.11
C THR A 291 -24.89 -29.63 4.69
N TYR A 292 -25.71 -29.93 3.68
CA TYR A 292 -25.38 -29.61 2.29
C TYR A 292 -25.36 -28.10 2.04
N LEU A 293 -26.38 -27.36 2.51
CA LEU A 293 -26.48 -25.91 2.39
C LEU A 293 -25.32 -25.21 3.11
N ASP A 294 -24.91 -25.69 4.28
CA ASP A 294 -23.76 -25.14 5.02
C ASP A 294 -22.47 -25.33 4.24
N ASN A 295 -22.25 -26.52 3.66
CA ASN A 295 -21.08 -26.81 2.83
C ASN A 295 -21.04 -25.96 1.55
N VAL A 296 -22.17 -25.84 0.86
CA VAL A 296 -22.28 -25.01 -0.35
C VAL A 296 -22.14 -23.53 0.01
N GLY A 297 -22.80 -23.08 1.08
CA GLY A 297 -22.73 -21.71 1.59
C GLY A 297 -21.29 -21.30 1.93
N ASN A 298 -20.55 -22.15 2.64
CA ASN A 298 -19.14 -21.91 2.96
C ASN A 298 -18.26 -21.83 1.70
N LYS A 299 -18.47 -22.73 0.72
CA LYS A 299 -17.73 -22.71 -0.55
C LYS A 299 -18.03 -21.44 -1.35
N VAL A 300 -19.31 -21.07 -1.48
CA VAL A 300 -19.74 -19.89 -2.22
C VAL A 300 -19.24 -18.62 -1.54
N ALA A 301 -19.34 -18.51 -0.22
CA ALA A 301 -18.81 -17.38 0.53
C ALA A 301 -17.30 -17.19 0.31
N ASN A 302 -16.53 -18.28 0.34
CA ASN A 302 -15.08 -18.21 0.08
C ASN A 302 -14.76 -17.80 -1.37
N ILE A 303 -15.42 -18.44 -2.35
CA ILE A 303 -15.25 -18.10 -3.77
C ILE A 303 -15.63 -16.64 -4.01
N GLN A 304 -16.74 -16.18 -3.42
CA GLN A 304 -17.22 -14.83 -3.61
C GLN A 304 -16.34 -13.78 -2.93
N ALA A 305 -15.81 -14.08 -1.74
CA ALA A 305 -14.84 -13.21 -1.08
C ALA A 305 -13.57 -13.05 -1.92
N GLN A 306 -13.04 -14.15 -2.48
CA GLN A 306 -11.88 -14.10 -3.37
C GLN A 306 -12.19 -13.38 -4.69
N SER A 307 -13.34 -13.66 -5.30
CA SER A 307 -13.79 -13.02 -6.53
C SER A 307 -13.93 -11.51 -6.35
N SER A 308 -14.64 -11.06 -5.31
CA SER A 308 -14.80 -9.62 -5.02
C SER A 308 -13.46 -8.94 -4.76
N ARG A 309 -12.54 -9.58 -4.03
CA ARG A 309 -11.19 -9.05 -3.82
C ARG A 309 -10.42 -8.88 -5.13
N LEU A 310 -10.39 -9.92 -5.96
CA LEU A 310 -9.66 -9.90 -7.22
C LEU A 310 -10.26 -8.90 -8.21
N GLU A 311 -11.59 -8.77 -8.24
CA GLU A 311 -12.29 -7.83 -9.13
C GLU A 311 -11.97 -6.37 -8.77
N VAL A 312 -12.02 -6.00 -7.48
CA VAL A 312 -11.61 -4.67 -7.03
C VAL A 312 -10.14 -4.42 -7.29
N GLN A 313 -9.27 -5.38 -6.99
CA GLN A 313 -7.83 -5.24 -7.25
C GLN A 313 -7.53 -5.05 -8.74
N ASN A 314 -8.20 -5.81 -9.62
CA ASN A 314 -8.01 -5.70 -11.06
C ASN A 314 -8.51 -4.36 -11.60
N SER A 315 -9.69 -3.91 -11.15
CA SER A 315 -10.21 -2.58 -11.48
C SER A 315 -9.23 -1.48 -11.06
N GLN A 316 -8.74 -1.53 -9.81
CA GLN A 316 -7.79 -0.56 -9.28
C GLN A 316 -6.46 -0.57 -10.04
N LEU A 317 -5.87 -1.75 -10.28
CA LEU A 317 -4.63 -1.87 -11.04
C LEU A 317 -4.77 -1.33 -12.46
N THR A 318 -5.94 -1.52 -13.08
CA THR A 318 -6.24 -0.99 -14.41
C THR A 318 -6.30 0.53 -14.40
N LEU A 319 -6.98 1.13 -13.43
CA LEU A 319 -7.03 2.59 -13.25
C LEU A 319 -5.63 3.16 -12.99
N ASP A 320 -4.83 2.51 -12.16
CA ASP A 320 -3.46 2.92 -11.84
C ASP A 320 -2.56 2.88 -13.07
N LEU A 321 -2.66 1.83 -13.86
CA LEU A 321 -1.94 1.72 -15.13
C LEU A 321 -2.33 2.82 -16.10
N GLN A 322 -3.64 3.13 -16.23
CA GLN A 322 -4.12 4.20 -17.09
C GLN A 322 -3.59 5.57 -16.60
N GLN A 323 -3.68 5.85 -15.31
CA GLN A 323 -3.21 7.09 -14.72
C GLN A 323 -1.68 7.22 -14.85
N CYS A 324 -0.93 6.14 -14.62
CA CYS A 324 0.52 6.11 -14.79
C CYS A 324 0.91 6.39 -16.24
N ARG A 325 0.22 5.77 -17.21
CA ARG A 325 0.44 6.04 -18.64
C ARG A 325 0.15 7.48 -19.00
N HIS A 326 -0.98 8.02 -18.52
CA HIS A 326 -1.36 9.40 -18.76
C HIS A 326 -0.33 10.38 -18.18
N ASN A 327 0.01 10.25 -16.89
CA ASN A 327 1.00 11.09 -16.22
C ASN A 327 2.36 11.02 -16.92
N ARG A 328 2.82 9.82 -17.29
CA ARG A 328 4.07 9.66 -18.04
C ARG A 328 4.04 10.41 -19.37
N SER A 329 2.92 10.34 -20.10
CA SER A 329 2.76 11.06 -21.36
C SER A 329 2.79 12.58 -21.16
N VAL A 330 2.08 13.08 -20.15
CA VAL A 330 2.03 14.52 -19.83
C VAL A 330 3.41 15.02 -19.42
N THR A 331 4.08 14.34 -18.48
CA THR A 331 5.42 14.74 -18.01
C THR A 331 6.46 14.67 -19.13
N ALA A 332 6.38 13.67 -20.03
CA ALA A 332 7.27 13.59 -21.18
C ALA A 332 7.04 14.77 -22.16
N ALA A 333 5.78 15.15 -22.40
CA ALA A 333 5.44 16.29 -23.24
C ALA A 333 5.90 17.62 -22.61
N GLU A 334 5.65 17.82 -21.32
CA GLU A 334 6.10 19.00 -20.58
C GLU A 334 7.63 19.10 -20.53
N GLY A 335 8.33 18.00 -20.27
CA GLY A 335 9.79 17.94 -20.29
C GLY A 335 10.36 18.27 -21.67
N SER A 336 9.73 17.77 -22.74
CA SER A 336 10.11 18.10 -24.11
C SER A 336 9.91 19.59 -24.41
N ARG A 337 8.80 20.17 -23.97
CA ARG A 337 8.51 21.60 -24.12
C ARG A 337 9.53 22.46 -23.38
N LEU A 338 9.84 22.12 -22.12
CA LEU A 338 10.80 22.86 -21.30
C LEU A 338 12.21 22.80 -21.89
N LEU A 339 12.63 21.64 -22.41
CA LEU A 339 13.91 21.50 -23.11
C LEU A 339 13.98 22.40 -24.35
N LEU A 340 12.90 22.46 -25.12
CA LEU A 340 12.83 23.29 -26.33
C LEU A 340 12.89 24.78 -25.97
N GLU A 341 12.12 25.21 -24.96
CA GLU A 341 12.15 26.58 -24.45
C GLU A 341 13.54 26.97 -23.91
N THR A 342 14.18 26.08 -23.16
CA THR A 342 15.53 26.30 -22.63
C THR A 342 16.54 26.44 -23.77
N ARG A 343 16.43 25.60 -24.80
CA ARG A 343 17.29 25.66 -25.99
C ARG A 343 17.09 26.95 -26.77
N GLU A 344 15.85 27.34 -27.06
CA GLU A 344 15.56 28.60 -27.74
C GLU A 344 16.10 29.81 -26.96
N ASN A 345 15.95 29.81 -25.64
CA ASN A 345 16.45 30.90 -24.81
C ASN A 345 17.98 30.96 -24.81
N HIS A 346 18.64 29.81 -24.78
CA HIS A 346 20.09 29.72 -24.92
C HIS A 346 20.55 30.23 -26.29
N ASP A 347 19.91 29.78 -27.38
CA ASP A 347 20.23 30.20 -28.74
C ASP A 347 20.06 31.72 -28.92
N ARG A 348 19.00 32.31 -28.34
CA ARG A 348 18.79 33.79 -28.32
C ARG A 348 19.89 34.52 -27.56
N GLN A 349 20.33 34.01 -26.41
CA GLN A 349 21.42 34.61 -25.64
C GLN A 349 22.72 34.57 -26.41
N VAL A 350 23.03 33.43 -27.05
CA VAL A 350 24.23 33.27 -27.89
C VAL A 350 24.18 34.23 -29.08
N GLU A 351 23.05 34.33 -29.77
CA GLU A 351 22.88 35.27 -30.89
C GLU A 351 23.11 36.73 -30.44
N THR A 352 22.58 37.10 -29.28
CA THR A 352 22.78 38.44 -28.70
C THR A 352 24.25 38.71 -28.39
N LEU A 353 24.94 37.74 -27.78
CA LEU A 353 26.37 37.85 -27.49
C LEU A 353 27.22 37.93 -28.75
N LEU A 354 26.87 37.20 -29.81
CA LEU A 354 27.56 37.26 -31.10
C LEU A 354 27.38 38.62 -31.78
N LYS A 355 26.16 39.18 -31.76
CA LYS A 355 25.90 40.54 -32.28
C LYS A 355 26.73 41.57 -31.53
N GLU A 356 26.75 41.50 -30.20
CA GLU A 356 27.53 42.44 -29.37
C GLU A 356 29.03 42.27 -29.56
N GLN A 357 29.53 41.04 -29.68
CA GLN A 357 30.94 40.77 -29.99
C GLN A 357 31.35 41.39 -31.34
N ASN A 358 30.51 41.26 -32.37
CA ASN A 358 30.77 41.86 -33.68
C ASN A 358 30.77 43.38 -33.61
N ARG A 359 29.79 43.98 -32.92
CA ARG A 359 29.74 45.43 -32.66
C ARG A 359 31.01 45.94 -31.97
N LEU A 360 31.46 45.24 -30.93
CA LEU A 360 32.68 45.59 -30.19
C LEU A 360 33.95 45.43 -31.05
N ARG A 361 34.00 44.45 -31.96
CA ARG A 361 35.11 44.30 -32.91
C ARG A 361 35.18 45.45 -33.90
N GLU A 362 34.04 45.87 -34.45
CA GLU A 362 33.95 47.02 -35.35
C GLU A 362 34.37 48.30 -34.62
N GLU A 363 33.86 48.53 -33.41
CA GLU A 363 34.23 49.69 -32.59
C GLU A 363 35.73 49.71 -32.25
N LYS A 364 36.31 48.55 -31.92
CA LYS A 364 37.75 48.41 -31.70
C LYS A 364 38.57 48.70 -32.97
N SER A 365 38.10 48.28 -34.15
CA SER A 365 38.75 48.57 -35.42
C SER A 365 38.76 50.07 -35.71
N LEU A 366 37.62 50.73 -35.56
CA LEU A 366 37.48 52.18 -35.74
C LEU A 366 38.34 52.97 -34.75
N GLN A 367 38.40 52.56 -33.48
CA GLN A 367 39.31 53.16 -32.51
C GLN A 367 40.78 52.95 -32.89
N GLY A 368 41.13 51.76 -33.39
CA GLY A 368 42.47 51.46 -33.89
C GLY A 368 42.90 52.37 -35.05
N GLU A 369 42.03 52.56 -36.05
CA GLU A 369 42.25 53.49 -37.16
C GLU A 369 42.41 54.94 -36.66
N ARG A 370 41.55 55.37 -35.73
CA ARG A 370 41.62 56.71 -35.15
C ARG A 370 42.91 56.95 -34.37
N LEU A 371 43.39 55.94 -33.65
CA LEU A 371 44.67 55.98 -32.94
C LEU A 371 45.84 56.05 -33.93
N ALA A 372 45.84 55.23 -34.98
CA ALA A 372 46.89 55.26 -36.01
C ALA A 372 46.96 56.63 -36.71
N LEU A 373 45.81 57.26 -36.97
CA LEU A 373 45.73 58.59 -37.57
C LEU A 373 46.28 59.66 -36.62
N ARG A 374 45.93 59.60 -35.33
CA ARG A 374 46.50 60.48 -34.29
C ARG A 374 48.00 60.27 -34.12
N GLU A 375 48.49 59.04 -34.19
CA GLU A 375 49.91 58.73 -34.10
C GLU A 375 50.68 59.26 -35.31
N ALA A 376 50.11 59.18 -36.51
CA ALA A 376 50.65 59.81 -37.71
C ALA A 376 50.71 61.35 -37.59
N GLU A 377 49.65 61.99 -37.07
CA GLU A 377 49.65 63.43 -36.78
C GLU A 377 50.72 63.81 -35.75
N VAL A 378 50.83 63.07 -34.65
CA VAL A 378 51.86 63.30 -33.61
C VAL A 378 53.25 63.13 -34.18
N ASN A 379 53.50 62.10 -34.99
CA ASN A 379 54.79 61.90 -35.65
C ASN A 379 55.13 63.02 -36.62
N THR A 380 54.14 63.53 -37.36
CA THR A 380 54.30 64.68 -38.26
C THR A 380 54.63 65.95 -37.47
N LEU A 381 53.88 66.23 -36.40
CA LEU A 381 54.15 67.36 -35.51
C LEU A 381 55.52 67.25 -34.84
N LYS A 382 55.91 66.04 -34.40
CA LYS A 382 57.24 65.78 -33.83
C LYS A 382 58.35 66.02 -34.85
N GLY A 383 58.16 65.60 -36.11
CA GLY A 383 59.06 65.92 -37.22
C GLY A 383 59.17 67.42 -37.47
N ASN A 384 58.04 68.14 -37.44
CA ASN A 384 58.01 69.60 -37.59
C ASN A 384 58.74 70.30 -36.43
N VAL A 385 58.50 69.88 -35.19
CA VAL A 385 59.21 70.39 -34.00
C VAL A 385 60.71 70.09 -34.10
N GLN A 386 61.11 68.89 -34.54
CA GLN A 386 62.52 68.57 -34.76
C GLN A 386 63.14 69.43 -35.88
N SER A 387 62.41 69.73 -36.95
CA SER A 387 62.87 70.63 -38.01
C SER A 387 63.03 72.08 -37.52
N LEU A 388 62.10 72.57 -36.69
CA LEU A 388 62.16 73.88 -36.05
C LEU A 388 63.33 73.94 -35.05
N THR A 389 63.56 72.85 -34.31
CA THR A 389 64.69 72.72 -33.37
C THR A 389 66.03 72.63 -34.11
N ALA A 390 66.08 71.95 -35.26
CA ALA A 390 67.26 71.88 -36.12
C ALA A 390 67.55 73.24 -36.78
N ASN A 391 66.53 74.01 -37.16
CA ASN A 391 66.70 75.38 -37.65
C ASN A 391 67.17 76.37 -36.57
N CYS A 392 66.92 76.09 -35.28
CA CYS A 392 67.50 76.86 -34.17
C CYS A 392 68.93 76.43 -33.80
N ASN A 393 69.38 75.23 -34.17
CA ASN A 393 70.70 74.69 -33.83
C ASN A 393 71.68 74.60 -35.03
N ALA A 394 71.28 75.01 -36.24
CA ALA A 394 72.14 75.03 -37.42
C ALA A 394 73.06 76.26 -37.47
N LYS A 395 73.93 76.38 -36.48
CA LYS A 395 75.17 77.16 -36.58
C LYS A 395 76.28 76.43 -35.82
N LEU A 396 76.68 75.26 -36.31
CA LEU A 396 78.06 74.74 -36.23
C LEU A 396 78.21 73.40 -36.98
N ALA A 397 78.95 73.50 -38.09
CA ALA A 397 79.90 72.54 -38.66
C ALA A 397 79.45 71.12 -39.11
N GLY A 398 79.49 70.92 -40.44
CA GLY A 398 80.58 70.17 -41.11
C GLY A 398 80.52 68.63 -41.17
N PRO A 399 81.12 67.98 -42.20
CA PRO A 399 80.45 66.89 -42.92
C PRO A 399 81.19 65.52 -43.05
N LYS A 400 80.41 64.42 -43.18
CA LYS A 400 80.60 63.14 -43.94
C LYS A 400 81.85 62.24 -43.63
N PRO A 401 81.96 60.95 -44.07
CA PRO A 401 81.11 60.15 -44.99
C PRO A 401 80.81 58.66 -44.64
N ALA A 402 79.84 58.10 -45.38
CA ALA A 402 79.67 56.77 -46.03
C ALA A 402 80.19 55.42 -45.47
N GLY A 403 79.33 54.39 -45.56
CA GLY A 403 79.65 52.95 -45.64
C GLY A 403 78.45 52.04 -45.30
N LEU A 404 77.59 51.69 -46.28
CA LEU A 404 77.40 50.36 -46.91
C LEU A 404 76.95 49.15 -46.03
N MET A 405 75.87 48.53 -46.54
CA MET A 405 75.48 47.10 -46.51
C MET A 405 74.62 46.54 -45.36
N SER A 406 73.49 46.02 -45.85
CA SER A 406 72.45 45.14 -45.30
C SER A 406 72.94 43.79 -44.76
N SER A 407 72.23 43.22 -43.78
CA SER A 407 71.55 41.91 -43.91
C SER A 407 70.83 41.46 -42.63
N LEU A 408 69.58 41.00 -42.81
CA LEU A 408 68.82 39.96 -42.09
C LEU A 408 68.88 39.84 -40.55
N LYS A 409 67.69 39.92 -39.92
CA LYS A 409 67.42 39.31 -38.61
C LYS A 409 66.09 38.53 -38.65
N GLY A 410 66.21 37.20 -38.51
CA GLY A 410 65.11 36.26 -38.32
C GLY A 410 64.41 36.46 -36.97
N GLY A 411 63.11 36.16 -36.94
CA GLY A 411 62.19 36.49 -35.85
C GLY A 411 62.12 35.48 -34.70
N PRO A 412 61.26 35.75 -33.70
CA PRO A 412 60.93 34.82 -32.64
C PRO A 412 59.56 34.14 -32.85
N SER A 413 59.54 32.83 -32.58
CA SER A 413 58.35 31.98 -32.51
C SER A 413 57.85 31.89 -31.06
N ILE A 414 56.60 32.31 -30.80
CA ILE A 414 55.77 32.03 -29.62
C ILE A 414 54.34 31.97 -30.20
N GLY A 415 53.60 30.88 -30.21
CA GLY A 415 53.09 30.07 -29.10
C GLY A 415 51.57 29.94 -29.30
N ALA A 416 51.08 28.75 -29.68
CA ALA A 416 49.66 28.48 -29.87
C ALA A 416 49.09 27.77 -28.63
N PRO A 417 47.87 28.12 -28.15
CA PRO A 417 47.16 27.28 -27.20
C PRO A 417 46.20 26.33 -27.90
N VAL A 418 46.29 25.08 -27.46
CA VAL A 418 45.47 23.91 -27.81
C VAL A 418 44.07 24.06 -27.20
N ILE A 419 43.05 23.81 -28.02
CA ILE A 419 41.64 23.73 -27.61
C ILE A 419 41.36 22.32 -27.07
N SER A 420 41.06 22.23 -25.78
CA SER A 420 40.58 21.02 -25.09
C SER A 420 39.06 20.87 -25.23
N LYS A 421 38.61 19.69 -25.72
CA LYS A 421 37.21 19.23 -25.69
C LYS A 421 36.81 18.78 -24.25
N PRO A 422 35.54 18.92 -23.84
CA PRO A 422 35.03 18.26 -22.64
C PRO A 422 34.46 16.85 -22.95
N PRO A 423 34.52 15.89 -22.01
CA PRO A 423 33.92 14.57 -22.18
C PRO A 423 32.44 14.55 -21.74
N MET A 424 31.64 13.85 -22.53
CA MET A 424 30.35 13.29 -22.12
C MET A 424 30.58 12.16 -21.11
N VAL A 425 29.81 12.15 -20.02
CA VAL A 425 29.58 10.94 -19.22
C VAL A 425 28.07 10.72 -19.11
N ARG A 426 27.75 9.43 -19.12
CA ARG A 426 26.50 8.75 -19.40
C ARG A 426 25.64 8.55 -18.16
#